data_AF-A0A0B4FVJ1-F1
#
_entry.id   AF-A0A0B4FVJ1-F1
#
_cell.length_a   1.000
_cell.length_b   1.000
_cell.length_c   1.000
_cell.angle_alpha   90.00
_cell.angle_beta   90.00
_cell.angle_gamma   90.00
#
_symmetry.space_group_name_H-M   'P 1'
#
loop_
_entity.id
_entity.type
_entity.pdbx_description
1 polymer ?
#
loop_
_entity_poly.entity_id
_entity_poly.type
_entity_poly.pdbx_seq_one_letter_code
_entity_poly.pdbx_strand_id
1 'polypeptide(L)'
;MFPNEVELRKRMFRRKKGQFLVPGPNYQWCIDGHDKLKAYGFEIYAAIDAYSRNIIWFFVGHSASTALNVMKQYLAACDAYGFRPWFLQADRGSETPLVAAAHWNFVLATDGRVEWHGRVFQQGKRLKDSYKAAPSTKNIKIESWWERMLHVSSRQWVDYFGELARDGDFDGDMLEDQIAIYAVYEDILRQELFDFVEAWNIHRIRLQKNRPHVVHGQPWMNYHYPDPEKACNWGIPIDRSVLTEMERPLSDIDISTCLEPETKHWCSQILSEMGYDDVVLGSHQDPDKLRPFKRFYIRLRDRIIQHFESGQQPMLSYRKAPTGGVSEYQSLLERTDQAREDELGDGEPAEQPLIELGAEDEEGDDIEGISDEGEDSDSSNGEIQ
;
A
#
# COMPACT_ATOMS: atom_id res chain seq x y z
N MET A 1 -16.56 3.05 -27.92
CA MET A 1 -16.76 4.24 -27.07
C MET A 1 -18.16 4.16 -26.46
N PHE A 2 -18.29 3.89 -25.16
CA PHE A 2 -19.59 3.68 -24.51
C PHE A 2 -20.31 5.03 -24.28
N PRO A 3 -21.49 5.27 -24.89
CA PRO A 3 -22.14 6.60 -24.87
C PRO A 3 -22.43 7.14 -23.46
N ASN A 4 -22.78 6.25 -22.53
CA ASN A 4 -23.13 6.58 -21.16
C ASN A 4 -21.90 7.02 -20.33
N GLU A 5 -20.72 6.47 -20.61
CA GLU A 5 -19.45 6.90 -19.99
C GLU A 5 -19.05 8.30 -20.44
N VAL A 6 -19.25 8.60 -21.73
CA VAL A 6 -18.96 9.92 -22.29
C VAL A 6 -19.87 10.98 -21.68
N GLU A 7 -21.13 10.64 -21.39
CA GLU A 7 -22.09 11.57 -20.79
C GLU A 7 -21.83 11.82 -19.30
N LEU A 8 -21.45 10.79 -18.52
CA LEU A 8 -20.94 10.97 -17.16
C LEU A 8 -19.62 11.74 -17.14
N ARG A 9 -18.68 11.40 -18.03
CA ARG A 9 -17.44 12.19 -18.21
C ARG A 9 -17.82 13.64 -18.50
N LYS A 10 -18.67 13.94 -19.48
CA LYS A 10 -19.10 15.31 -19.80
C LYS A 10 -19.75 16.04 -18.62
N ARG A 11 -20.53 15.33 -17.80
CA ARG A 11 -21.17 15.89 -16.60
C ARG A 11 -20.17 16.07 -15.43
N MET A 12 -19.16 15.21 -15.32
CA MET A 12 -18.03 15.31 -14.37
C MET A 12 -16.96 16.34 -14.81
N PHE A 13 -16.82 16.60 -16.11
CA PHE A 13 -15.84 17.50 -16.73
C PHE A 13 -16.34 18.94 -16.91
N ARG A 14 -17.62 19.25 -16.61
CA ARG A 14 -18.07 20.63 -16.38
C ARG A 14 -17.50 21.15 -15.06
N ARG A 15 -16.19 21.41 -15.02
CA ARG A 15 -15.48 21.92 -13.83
C ARG A 15 -15.11 23.39 -13.99
N LYS A 16 -15.43 24.18 -12.95
CA LYS A 16 -14.48 25.17 -12.42
C LYS A 16 -13.32 24.36 -11.82
N LYS A 17 -12.07 24.70 -12.16
CA LYS A 17 -10.83 24.01 -11.72
C LYS A 17 -10.92 23.47 -10.27
N GLY A 18 -10.62 22.17 -10.08
CA GLY A 18 -10.35 21.56 -8.77
C GLY A 18 -11.38 20.60 -8.14
N GLN A 19 -12.54 20.30 -8.77
CA GLN A 19 -13.65 19.61 -8.06
C GLN A 19 -13.88 18.14 -8.49
N PHE A 20 -13.32 17.17 -7.77
CA PHE A 20 -13.60 15.74 -8.01
C PHE A 20 -14.98 15.31 -7.49
N LEU A 21 -15.91 15.05 -8.41
CA LEU A 21 -17.16 14.34 -8.12
C LEU A 21 -16.93 12.85 -8.36
N VAL A 22 -16.70 12.11 -7.28
CA VAL A 22 -16.69 10.65 -7.28
C VAL A 22 -18.14 10.19 -7.05
N PRO A 23 -18.71 9.32 -7.89
CA PRO A 23 -20.15 9.00 -7.88
C PRO A 23 -20.60 8.10 -6.71
N GLY A 24 -19.68 7.54 -5.94
CA GLY A 24 -19.99 6.71 -4.78
C GLY A 24 -18.78 5.88 -4.35
N PRO A 25 -18.91 5.08 -3.27
CA PRO A 25 -17.84 4.23 -2.79
C PRO A 25 -17.45 3.19 -3.85
N ASN A 26 -16.19 2.75 -3.78
CA ASN A 26 -15.55 1.80 -4.69
C ASN A 26 -15.44 2.28 -6.14
N TYR A 27 -15.81 3.51 -6.44
CA TYR A 27 -15.58 4.04 -7.78
C TYR A 27 -14.08 4.26 -8.03
N GLN A 28 -13.35 4.68 -6.99
CA GLN A 28 -11.94 4.90 -7.09
C GLN A 28 -11.26 4.67 -5.74
N TRP A 29 -10.34 3.71 -5.71
CA TRP A 29 -9.37 3.59 -4.62
C TRP A 29 -8.07 4.26 -5.04
N CYS A 30 -7.56 5.12 -4.18
CA CYS A 30 -6.28 5.80 -4.33
C CYS A 30 -5.28 5.10 -3.40
N ILE A 31 -4.16 4.63 -3.96
CA ILE A 31 -3.10 3.96 -3.20
C ILE A 31 -1.83 4.80 -3.24
N ASP A 32 -1.03 4.71 -2.17
CA ASP A 32 0.21 5.46 -2.04
C ASP A 32 1.06 4.94 -0.87
N GLY A 33 2.37 5.17 -0.95
CA GLY A 33 3.36 4.89 0.09
C GLY A 33 3.72 6.15 0.87
N HIS A 34 4.25 5.98 2.09
CA HIS A 34 4.66 7.09 2.92
C HIS A 34 6.02 6.87 3.59
N ASP A 35 7.00 7.68 3.21
CA ASP A 35 8.42 7.41 3.47
C ASP A 35 9.00 7.99 4.77
N LYS A 36 8.21 8.70 5.59
CA LYS A 36 8.78 9.42 6.75
C LYS A 36 9.47 8.54 7.80
N LEU A 37 9.12 7.27 7.89
CA LEU A 37 9.74 6.31 8.81
C LEU A 37 10.68 5.33 8.10
N LYS A 38 10.81 5.44 6.77
CA LYS A 38 11.58 4.50 5.93
C LYS A 38 13.06 4.47 6.31
N ALA A 39 13.62 5.60 6.72
CA ALA A 39 15.00 5.70 7.20
C ALA A 39 15.26 4.86 8.47
N TYR A 40 14.21 4.46 9.18
CA TYR A 40 14.27 3.64 10.40
C TYR A 40 13.79 2.21 10.15
N GLY A 41 13.63 1.84 8.88
CA GLY A 41 13.18 0.52 8.44
C GLY A 41 11.67 0.40 8.26
N PHE A 42 10.84 1.26 8.83
CA PHE A 42 9.38 1.15 8.74
C PHE A 42 8.82 1.87 7.52
N GLU A 43 8.25 1.12 6.60
CA GLU A 43 7.51 1.66 5.46
C GLU A 43 6.01 1.53 5.69
N ILE A 44 5.26 2.50 5.17
CA ILE A 44 3.81 2.55 5.31
C ILE A 44 3.21 2.61 3.91
N TYR A 45 2.16 1.83 3.67
CA TYR A 45 1.39 1.87 2.43
C TYR A 45 -0.10 1.81 2.75
N ALA A 46 -0.93 2.51 1.98
CA ALA A 46 -2.36 2.57 2.26
C ALA A 46 -3.20 2.70 0.99
N ALA A 47 -4.48 2.40 1.15
CA ALA A 47 -5.51 2.73 0.18
C ALA A 47 -6.65 3.50 0.81
N ILE A 48 -7.12 4.53 0.12
CA ILE A 48 -8.28 5.33 0.51
C ILE A 48 -9.33 5.34 -0.60
N ASP A 49 -10.60 5.15 -0.22
CA ASP A 49 -11.71 5.37 -1.14
C ASP A 49 -11.95 6.88 -1.35
N ALA A 50 -11.87 7.32 -2.61
CA ALA A 50 -11.87 8.73 -2.94
C ALA A 50 -13.22 9.44 -2.66
N TYR A 51 -14.32 8.69 -2.60
CA TYR A 51 -15.66 9.20 -2.28
C TYR A 51 -15.83 9.41 -0.77
N SER A 52 -15.76 8.32 -0.01
CA SER A 52 -16.07 8.24 1.41
C SER A 52 -14.94 8.78 2.29
N ARG A 53 -13.70 8.71 1.79
CA ARG A 53 -12.44 8.86 2.55
C ARG A 53 -12.18 7.76 3.57
N ASN A 54 -12.85 6.62 3.42
CA ASN A 54 -12.58 5.43 4.23
C ASN A 54 -11.23 4.84 3.82
N ILE A 55 -10.39 4.52 4.80
CA ILE A 55 -9.16 3.76 4.57
C ILE A 55 -9.56 2.30 4.34
N ILE A 56 -9.25 1.79 3.15
CA ILE A 56 -9.61 0.45 2.69
C ILE A 56 -8.65 -0.59 3.25
N TRP A 57 -7.35 -0.32 3.12
CA TRP A 57 -6.29 -1.05 3.81
C TRP A 57 -5.20 -0.08 4.24
N PHE A 58 -4.45 -0.51 5.24
CA PHE A 58 -3.32 0.19 5.80
C PHE A 58 -2.28 -0.84 6.20
N PHE A 59 -1.04 -0.64 5.80
CA PHE A 59 0.05 -1.56 6.03
C PHE A 59 1.25 -0.80 6.60
N VAL A 60 1.90 -1.40 7.62
CA VAL A 60 3.13 -0.90 8.23
C VAL A 60 4.08 -2.08 8.36
N GLY A 61 5.26 -1.97 7.76
CA GLY A 61 6.27 -3.03 7.86
C GLY A 61 7.48 -2.74 6.99
N HIS A 62 8.39 -3.70 6.90
CA HIS A 62 9.54 -3.57 6.02
C HIS A 62 9.12 -3.64 4.55
N SER A 63 9.70 -2.78 3.72
CA SER A 63 9.56 -2.84 2.25
C SER A 63 8.11 -2.92 1.78
N ALA A 64 7.23 -2.19 2.47
CA ALA A 64 5.82 -2.03 2.13
C ALA A 64 5.63 -1.47 0.72
N SER A 65 6.63 -0.77 0.19
CA SER A 65 6.62 -0.12 -1.11
C SER A 65 7.36 -0.90 -2.20
N THR A 66 7.52 -2.24 -2.10
CA THR A 66 8.01 -3.05 -3.24
C THR A 66 6.84 -3.53 -4.09
N ALA A 67 7.08 -3.77 -5.39
CA ALA A 67 6.01 -4.13 -6.31
C ALA A 67 5.26 -5.41 -5.89
N LEU A 68 6.01 -6.42 -5.44
CA LEU A 68 5.44 -7.67 -4.92
C LEU A 68 4.61 -7.44 -3.66
N ASN A 69 5.09 -6.60 -2.74
CA ASN A 69 4.40 -6.33 -1.49
C ASN A 69 3.10 -5.54 -1.72
N VAL A 70 3.15 -4.48 -2.53
CA VAL A 70 1.97 -3.67 -2.90
C VAL A 70 0.93 -4.54 -3.62
N MET A 71 1.35 -5.41 -4.55
CA MET A 71 0.46 -6.39 -5.18
C MET A 71 -0.18 -7.31 -4.14
N LYS A 72 0.61 -7.93 -3.26
CA LYS A 72 0.09 -8.85 -2.22
C LYS A 72 -0.89 -8.16 -1.27
N GLN A 73 -0.60 -6.93 -0.85
CA GLN A 73 -1.52 -6.12 -0.04
C GLN A 73 -2.86 -5.88 -0.76
N TYR A 74 -2.81 -5.53 -2.04
CA TYR A 74 -4.01 -5.29 -2.84
C TYR A 74 -4.84 -6.56 -3.06
N LEU A 75 -4.20 -7.70 -3.34
CA LEU A 75 -4.86 -9.00 -3.48
C LEU A 75 -5.56 -9.40 -2.17
N ALA A 76 -4.86 -9.29 -1.03
CA ALA A 76 -5.43 -9.55 0.28
C ALA A 76 -6.64 -8.65 0.58
N ALA A 77 -6.58 -7.37 0.20
CA ALA A 77 -7.74 -6.47 0.33
C ALA A 77 -8.91 -6.95 -0.56
N CYS A 78 -8.65 -7.27 -1.82
CA CYS A 78 -9.70 -7.74 -2.74
C CYS A 78 -10.33 -9.06 -2.27
N ASP A 79 -9.55 -9.98 -1.71
CA ASP A 79 -10.06 -11.23 -1.13
C ASP A 79 -10.97 -10.94 0.07
N ALA A 80 -10.49 -10.13 1.02
CA ALA A 80 -11.23 -9.78 2.23
C ALA A 80 -12.58 -9.10 1.93
N TYR A 81 -12.64 -8.22 0.92
CA TYR A 81 -13.87 -7.55 0.51
C TYR A 81 -14.70 -8.39 -0.50
N GLY A 82 -14.09 -9.33 -1.21
CA GLY A 82 -14.71 -10.11 -2.29
C GLY A 82 -14.98 -9.32 -3.57
N PHE A 83 -14.43 -8.11 -3.69
CA PHE A 83 -14.61 -7.23 -4.84
C PHE A 83 -13.39 -6.31 -5.04
N ARG A 84 -13.28 -5.78 -6.25
CA ARG A 84 -12.31 -4.75 -6.63
C ARG A 84 -13.01 -3.41 -6.92
N PRO A 85 -12.30 -2.27 -6.87
CA PRO A 85 -12.90 -0.98 -7.20
C PRO A 85 -13.13 -0.85 -8.72
N TRP A 86 -13.93 0.13 -9.15
CA TRP A 86 -14.05 0.48 -10.56
C TRP A 86 -12.74 1.03 -11.10
N PHE A 87 -12.13 2.00 -10.41
CA PHE A 87 -10.79 2.48 -10.71
C PHE A 87 -9.81 2.21 -9.57
N LEU A 88 -8.62 1.71 -9.90
CA LEU A 88 -7.45 1.81 -9.04
C LEU A 88 -6.59 2.99 -9.53
N GLN A 89 -6.16 3.85 -8.62
CA GLN A 89 -5.28 4.98 -8.92
C GLN A 89 -4.04 4.91 -8.03
N ALA A 90 -2.87 5.00 -8.65
CA ALA A 90 -1.59 5.12 -7.97
C ALA A 90 -0.72 6.16 -8.69
N ASP A 91 0.38 6.53 -8.06
CA ASP A 91 1.42 7.32 -8.71
C ASP A 91 2.24 6.47 -9.68
N ARG A 92 3.05 7.11 -10.52
CA ARG A 92 3.99 6.41 -11.42
C ARG A 92 5.24 5.97 -10.66
N GLY A 93 5.04 5.12 -9.65
CA GLY A 93 6.11 4.51 -8.86
C GLY A 93 6.51 3.14 -9.41
N SER A 94 7.75 2.73 -9.16
CA SER A 94 8.27 1.41 -9.57
C SER A 94 7.59 0.24 -8.87
N GLU A 95 6.86 0.50 -7.79
CA GLU A 95 6.07 -0.46 -7.02
C GLU A 95 4.67 -0.72 -7.58
N THR A 96 4.22 0.11 -8.51
CA THR A 96 2.83 0.08 -9.01
C THR A 96 2.54 -0.83 -10.23
N PRO A 97 3.51 -1.22 -11.09
CA PRO A 97 3.20 -2.02 -12.28
C PRO A 97 2.48 -3.35 -11.98
N LEU A 98 2.94 -4.09 -10.96
CA LEU A 98 2.33 -5.37 -10.59
C LEU A 98 0.89 -5.22 -10.07
N VAL A 99 0.62 -4.18 -9.27
CA VAL A 99 -0.75 -3.94 -8.81
C VAL A 99 -1.68 -3.48 -9.93
N ALA A 100 -1.15 -2.76 -10.93
CA ALA A 100 -1.89 -2.38 -12.13
C ALA A 100 -2.27 -3.61 -12.96
N ALA A 101 -1.32 -4.53 -13.16
CA ALA A 101 -1.56 -5.81 -13.83
C ALA A 101 -2.57 -6.67 -13.06
N ALA A 102 -2.43 -6.79 -11.74
CA ALA A 102 -3.38 -7.54 -10.91
C ALA A 102 -4.82 -6.98 -11.00
N HIS A 103 -4.96 -5.65 -10.93
CA HIS A 103 -6.26 -4.99 -11.09
C HIS A 103 -6.85 -5.26 -12.48
N TRP A 104 -6.01 -5.23 -13.53
CA TRP A 104 -6.45 -5.46 -14.89
C TRP A 104 -6.88 -6.90 -15.15
N ASN A 105 -6.21 -7.90 -14.57
CA ASN A 105 -6.63 -9.29 -14.65
C ASN A 105 -8.02 -9.52 -14.06
N PHE A 106 -8.35 -8.89 -12.93
CA PHE A 106 -9.73 -8.91 -12.43
C PHE A 106 -10.73 -8.24 -13.39
N VAL A 107 -10.32 -7.20 -14.11
CA VAL A 107 -11.16 -6.52 -15.11
C VAL A 107 -11.38 -7.42 -16.32
N LEU A 108 -10.36 -8.16 -16.78
CA LEU A 108 -10.47 -9.11 -17.88
C LEU A 108 -11.41 -10.27 -17.53
N ALA A 109 -11.34 -10.79 -16.31
CA ALA A 109 -12.15 -11.92 -15.85
C ALA A 109 -13.62 -11.60 -15.54
N THR A 110 -13.99 -10.32 -15.43
CA THR A 110 -15.34 -9.91 -14.98
C THR A 110 -16.06 -9.08 -16.02
N ASP A 111 -17.38 -9.17 -16.11
CA ASP A 111 -18.16 -8.35 -17.05
C ASP A 111 -18.13 -6.85 -16.73
N GLY A 112 -17.57 -6.40 -15.60
CA GLY A 112 -17.35 -4.97 -15.36
C GLY A 112 -18.62 -4.12 -15.37
N ARG A 113 -19.74 -4.66 -14.87
CA ARG A 113 -21.07 -4.07 -14.97
C ARG A 113 -21.60 -3.61 -13.62
N VAL A 114 -22.13 -2.38 -13.57
CA VAL A 114 -22.82 -1.81 -12.40
C VAL A 114 -24.16 -1.23 -12.87
N GLU A 115 -25.23 -1.43 -12.11
CA GLU A 115 -26.54 -0.86 -12.42
C GLU A 115 -26.98 0.12 -11.32
N TRP A 116 -27.41 1.32 -11.73
CA TRP A 116 -27.91 2.32 -10.80
C TRP A 116 -29.01 3.16 -11.44
N HIS A 117 -30.15 3.27 -10.74
CA HIS A 117 -31.36 3.98 -11.19
C HIS A 117 -31.84 3.55 -12.60
N GLY A 118 -31.83 2.24 -12.86
CA GLY A 118 -32.24 1.67 -14.15
C GLY A 118 -31.27 1.97 -15.30
N ARG A 119 -30.07 2.49 -15.00
CA ARG A 119 -29.00 2.70 -15.97
C ARG A 119 -27.90 1.67 -15.73
N VAL A 120 -27.48 1.02 -16.81
CA VAL A 120 -26.35 0.10 -16.81
C VAL A 120 -25.08 0.83 -17.21
N PHE A 121 -24.06 0.69 -16.37
CA PHE A 121 -22.70 1.14 -16.58
C PHE A 121 -21.83 -0.06 -16.89
N GLN A 122 -21.00 0.08 -17.92
CA GLN A 122 -20.15 -0.97 -18.45
C GLN A 122 -18.72 -0.44 -18.48
N GLN A 123 -17.80 -1.14 -17.83
CA GLN A 123 -16.39 -0.80 -17.86
C GLN A 123 -15.73 -1.34 -19.12
N GLY A 124 -14.79 -0.56 -19.67
CA GLY A 124 -13.89 -1.03 -20.71
C GLY A 124 -12.89 -2.09 -20.20
N LYS A 125 -12.31 -2.84 -21.13
CA LYS A 125 -11.38 -3.95 -20.84
C LYS A 125 -9.91 -3.58 -20.96
N ARG A 126 -9.56 -2.34 -21.37
CA ARG A 126 -8.16 -1.90 -21.48
C ARG A 126 -7.67 -1.41 -20.12
N LEU A 127 -6.37 -1.49 -19.86
CA LEU A 127 -5.78 -1.01 -18.61
C LEU A 127 -6.18 0.44 -18.29
N LYS A 128 -6.14 1.35 -19.26
CA LYS A 128 -6.54 2.77 -19.07
C LYS A 128 -8.03 2.99 -18.74
N ASP A 129 -8.87 1.98 -18.91
CA ASP A 129 -10.30 2.03 -18.58
C ASP A 129 -10.57 1.60 -17.13
N SER A 130 -9.56 1.12 -16.38
CA SER A 130 -9.66 0.67 -14.99
C SER A 130 -8.52 1.14 -14.08
N TYR A 131 -7.36 1.46 -14.62
CA TYR A 131 -6.20 1.96 -13.89
C TYR A 131 -5.89 3.41 -14.26
N LYS A 132 -5.54 4.22 -13.24
CA LYS A 132 -5.15 5.62 -13.40
C LYS A 132 -3.74 5.82 -12.85
N ALA A 133 -2.76 5.88 -13.74
CA ALA A 133 -1.43 6.38 -13.42
C ALA A 133 -1.49 7.92 -13.34
N ALA A 134 -1.42 8.47 -12.12
CA ALA A 134 -1.46 9.90 -11.88
C ALA A 134 -0.06 10.43 -11.49
N PRO A 135 0.29 11.70 -11.77
CA PRO A 135 1.37 12.36 -11.06
C PRO A 135 0.99 12.51 -9.58
N SER A 136 1.97 12.48 -8.67
CA SER A 136 1.77 12.62 -7.21
C SER A 136 0.85 13.77 -6.81
N THR A 137 1.05 14.93 -7.43
CA THR A 137 0.21 16.14 -7.29
C THR A 137 -1.30 15.95 -7.57
N LYS A 138 -1.73 14.81 -8.15
CA LYS A 138 -3.12 14.45 -8.42
C LYS A 138 -3.65 13.35 -7.50
N ASN A 139 -2.83 12.74 -6.64
CA ASN A 139 -3.23 11.79 -5.59
C ASN A 139 -3.64 12.52 -4.28
N ILE A 140 -4.22 13.70 -4.43
CA ILE A 140 -4.52 14.67 -3.36
C ILE A 140 -5.27 14.06 -2.15
N LYS A 141 -6.09 13.02 -2.36
CA LYS A 141 -6.90 12.41 -1.29
C LYS A 141 -6.05 11.71 -0.25
N ILE A 142 -5.11 10.88 -0.70
CA ILE A 142 -4.24 10.12 0.19
C ILE A 142 -3.12 11.01 0.73
N GLU A 143 -2.56 11.92 -0.09
CA GLU A 143 -1.62 12.95 0.39
C GLU A 143 -2.20 13.83 1.51
N SER A 144 -3.42 14.34 1.33
CA SER A 144 -4.11 15.13 2.36
C SER A 144 -4.44 14.30 3.62
N TRP A 145 -4.58 12.98 3.47
CA TRP A 145 -4.73 12.08 4.60
C TRP A 145 -3.41 11.86 5.34
N TRP A 146 -2.31 11.65 4.61
CA TRP A 146 -0.96 11.54 5.16
C TRP A 146 -0.58 12.76 6.00
N GLU A 147 -0.84 13.97 5.52
CA GLU A 147 -0.61 15.20 6.29
C GLU A 147 -1.36 15.16 7.64
N ARG A 148 -2.61 14.69 7.65
CA ARG A 148 -3.41 14.62 8.87
C ARG A 148 -2.92 13.51 9.81
N MET A 149 -2.49 12.38 9.28
CA MET A 149 -1.84 11.30 10.05
C MET A 149 -0.54 11.80 10.69
N LEU A 150 0.30 12.46 9.92
CA LEU A 150 1.54 13.09 10.38
C LEU A 150 1.29 14.04 11.53
N HIS A 151 0.32 14.94 11.38
CA HIS A 151 0.03 15.93 12.41
C HIS A 151 -0.51 15.35 13.72
N VAL A 152 -1.15 14.19 13.70
CA VAL A 152 -1.87 13.63 14.86
C VAL A 152 -1.12 12.49 15.54
N SER A 153 -0.46 11.62 14.78
CA SER A 153 0.14 10.38 15.31
C SER A 153 1.59 10.21 14.90
N SER A 154 1.96 10.28 13.61
CA SER A 154 3.30 9.85 13.21
C SER A 154 4.43 10.87 13.41
N ARG A 155 4.15 12.17 13.63
CA ARG A 155 5.22 13.15 13.90
C ARG A 155 6.00 12.84 15.17
N GLN A 156 5.34 12.31 16.20
CA GLN A 156 6.04 11.93 17.44
C GLN A 156 7.08 10.83 17.16
N TRP A 157 6.75 9.86 16.31
CA TRP A 157 7.66 8.77 15.92
C TRP A 157 8.79 9.25 15.02
N VAL A 158 8.50 10.15 14.08
CA VAL A 158 9.54 10.79 13.25
C VAL A 158 10.54 11.55 14.12
N ASP A 159 10.04 12.34 15.08
CA ASP A 159 10.88 13.11 15.99
C ASP A 159 11.67 12.17 16.93
N TYR A 160 11.01 11.13 17.47
CA TYR A 160 11.61 10.12 18.35
C TYR A 160 12.77 9.37 17.68
N PHE A 161 12.54 8.78 16.51
CA PHE A 161 13.59 8.05 15.80
C PHE A 161 14.66 9.01 15.24
N GLY A 162 14.25 10.22 14.86
CA GLY A 162 15.19 11.28 14.47
C GLY A 162 16.12 11.70 15.61
N GLU A 163 15.66 11.67 16.85
CA GLU A 163 16.49 11.86 18.04
C GLU A 163 17.44 10.69 18.26
N LEU A 164 16.99 9.44 18.16
CA LEU A 164 17.88 8.27 18.28
C LEU A 164 19.03 8.34 17.28
N ALA A 165 18.73 8.60 16.00
CA ALA A 165 19.76 8.71 14.98
C ALA A 165 20.72 9.88 15.25
N ARG A 166 20.20 11.04 15.68
CA ARG A 166 21.01 12.24 15.98
C ARG A 166 21.93 12.04 17.18
N ASP A 167 21.46 11.31 18.19
CA ASP A 167 22.22 10.99 19.41
C ASP A 167 23.30 9.92 19.14
N GLY A 168 23.34 9.32 17.94
CA GLY A 168 24.22 8.20 17.61
C GLY A 168 23.76 6.86 18.19
N ASP A 169 22.49 6.80 18.61
CA ASP A 169 21.88 5.63 19.24
C ASP A 169 21.23 4.67 18.23
N PHE A 170 21.17 5.02 16.94
CA PHE A 170 20.65 4.17 15.87
C PHE A 170 21.52 4.29 14.61
N ASP A 171 21.90 3.14 14.06
CA ASP A 171 22.52 2.99 12.74
C ASP A 171 21.68 2.02 11.87
N GLY A 172 21.09 2.55 10.81
CA GLY A 172 20.23 1.77 9.91
C GLY A 172 20.98 0.70 9.10
N ASP A 173 22.31 0.77 9.04
CA ASP A 173 23.15 -0.22 8.35
C ASP A 173 23.56 -1.39 9.26
N MET A 174 23.39 -1.25 10.58
CA MET A 174 23.68 -2.31 11.56
C MET A 174 22.54 -3.34 11.64
N LEU A 175 22.86 -4.62 11.44
CA LEU A 175 21.88 -5.70 11.53
C LEU A 175 21.28 -5.80 12.94
N GLU A 176 22.06 -5.52 13.96
CA GLU A 176 21.64 -5.54 15.36
C GLU A 176 20.61 -4.45 15.64
N ASP A 177 20.78 -3.27 15.04
CA ASP A 177 19.80 -2.18 15.11
C ASP A 177 18.54 -2.51 14.32
N GLN A 178 18.67 -3.08 13.12
CA GLN A 178 17.52 -3.54 12.33
C GLN A 178 16.69 -4.59 13.09
N ILE A 179 17.33 -5.55 13.77
CA ILE A 179 16.62 -6.54 14.59
C ILE A 179 16.00 -5.88 15.83
N ALA A 180 16.78 -5.10 16.58
CA ALA A 180 16.33 -4.50 17.83
C ALA A 180 15.19 -3.50 17.62
N ILE A 181 15.27 -2.65 16.58
CA ILE A 181 14.26 -1.64 16.32
C ILE A 181 12.92 -2.29 15.95
N TYR A 182 12.94 -3.36 15.16
CA TYR A 182 11.72 -4.08 14.83
C TYR A 182 11.16 -4.84 16.02
N ALA A 183 12.00 -5.53 16.78
CA ALA A 183 11.56 -6.29 17.95
C ALA A 183 10.91 -5.41 19.04
N VAL A 184 11.38 -4.16 19.19
CA VAL A 184 10.81 -3.23 20.17
C VAL A 184 9.66 -2.41 19.61
N TYR A 185 9.78 -1.85 18.42
CA TYR A 185 8.86 -0.78 18.00
C TYR A 185 7.79 -1.23 17.00
N GLU A 186 7.95 -2.37 16.31
CA GLU A 186 7.02 -2.77 15.25
C GLU A 186 5.57 -2.89 15.75
N ASP A 187 5.35 -3.65 16.82
CA ASP A 187 4.00 -3.90 17.33
C ASP A 187 3.38 -2.63 17.95
N ILE A 188 4.18 -1.79 18.62
CA ILE A 188 3.74 -0.51 19.17
C ILE A 188 3.31 0.43 18.04
N LEU A 189 4.18 0.60 17.04
CA LEU A 189 3.95 1.51 15.93
C LEU A 189 2.75 1.05 15.10
N ARG A 190 2.63 -0.26 14.82
CA ARG A 190 1.47 -0.85 14.15
C ARG A 190 0.19 -0.52 14.93
N GLN A 191 0.14 -0.83 16.22
CA GLN A 191 -1.05 -0.60 17.03
C GLN A 191 -1.46 0.89 17.02
N GLU A 192 -0.53 1.81 17.30
CA GLU A 192 -0.86 3.23 17.34
C GLU A 192 -1.33 3.79 16.00
N LEU A 193 -0.73 3.35 14.89
CA LEU A 193 -1.13 3.79 13.55
C LEU A 193 -2.47 3.15 13.13
N PHE A 194 -2.74 1.90 13.51
CA PHE A 194 -4.04 1.27 13.28
C PHE A 194 -5.14 1.93 14.10
N ASP A 195 -4.90 2.27 15.37
CA ASP A 195 -5.85 3.02 16.21
C ASP A 195 -6.20 4.37 15.58
N PHE A 196 -5.21 5.05 14.97
CA PHE A 196 -5.45 6.27 14.20
C PHE A 196 -6.36 6.02 12.99
N VAL A 197 -6.14 4.94 12.23
CA VAL A 197 -6.96 4.57 11.08
C VAL A 197 -8.40 4.27 11.51
N GLU A 198 -8.60 3.55 12.62
CA GLU A 198 -9.94 3.28 13.17
C GLU A 198 -10.63 4.58 13.57
N ALA A 199 -9.95 5.43 14.36
CA ALA A 199 -10.45 6.74 14.76
C ALA A 199 -10.77 7.62 13.55
N TRP A 200 -9.94 7.57 12.51
CA TRP A 200 -10.21 8.24 11.24
C TRP A 200 -11.47 7.68 10.59
N ASN A 201 -11.64 6.38 10.45
CA ASN A 201 -12.80 5.84 9.74
C ASN A 201 -14.13 6.20 10.43
N ILE A 202 -14.14 6.42 11.75
CA ILE A 202 -15.33 6.86 12.50
C ILE A 202 -15.42 8.38 12.75
N HIS A 203 -14.41 9.18 12.40
CA HIS A 203 -14.44 10.62 12.65
C HIS A 203 -15.53 11.30 11.81
N ARG A 204 -16.22 12.29 12.38
CA ARG A 204 -17.28 13.00 11.65
C ARG A 204 -16.71 14.14 10.82
N ILE A 205 -16.81 14.03 9.50
CA ILE A 205 -16.52 15.12 8.58
C ILE A 205 -17.70 16.09 8.54
N ARG A 206 -17.43 17.37 8.85
CA ARG A 206 -18.44 18.43 8.86
C ARG A 206 -18.90 18.79 7.45
N LEU A 207 -20.19 19.14 7.34
CA LEU A 207 -20.76 19.69 6.10
C LEU A 207 -20.10 21.02 5.76
N GLN A 208 -19.60 21.13 4.53
CA GLN A 208 -19.00 22.35 4.00
C GLN A 208 -19.88 22.91 2.88
N LYS A 209 -20.67 23.96 3.19
CA LYS A 209 -21.65 24.55 2.24
C LYS A 209 -21.03 24.98 0.90
N ASN A 210 -19.77 25.43 0.92
CA ASN A 210 -19.04 25.91 -0.26
C ASN A 210 -18.31 24.78 -1.02
N ARG A 211 -18.37 23.53 -0.54
CA ARG A 211 -17.74 22.37 -1.17
C ARG A 211 -18.75 21.21 -1.29
N PRO A 212 -19.76 21.33 -2.17
CA PRO A 212 -20.83 20.34 -2.30
C PRO A 212 -20.35 18.95 -2.76
N HIS A 213 -19.16 18.86 -3.34
CA HIS A 213 -18.51 17.60 -3.74
C HIS A 213 -17.84 16.85 -2.57
N VAL A 214 -17.74 17.47 -1.40
CA VAL A 214 -17.15 16.85 -0.21
C VAL A 214 -18.24 16.11 0.55
N VAL A 215 -18.15 14.78 0.55
CA VAL A 215 -19.07 13.91 1.31
C VAL A 215 -18.85 14.13 2.80
N HIS A 216 -19.88 14.55 3.51
CA HIS A 216 -19.88 14.78 4.96
C HIS A 216 -20.38 13.53 5.68
N GLY A 217 -20.20 13.45 7.00
CA GLY A 217 -20.49 12.23 7.76
C GLY A 217 -19.23 11.46 8.15
N GLN A 218 -19.39 10.25 8.67
CA GLN A 218 -18.27 9.39 9.02
C GLN A 218 -17.78 8.62 7.78
N PRO A 219 -16.47 8.55 7.48
CA PRO A 219 -15.96 7.80 6.35
C PRO A 219 -16.50 6.38 6.25
N TRP A 220 -16.50 5.65 7.36
CA TRP A 220 -17.02 4.29 7.44
C TRP A 220 -18.50 4.20 7.07
N MET A 221 -19.34 5.10 7.60
CA MET A 221 -20.77 5.16 7.25
C MET A 221 -20.98 5.53 5.78
N ASN A 222 -20.19 6.47 5.26
CA ASN A 222 -20.26 6.89 3.86
C ASN A 222 -19.83 5.78 2.88
N TYR A 223 -19.00 4.84 3.35
CA TYR A 223 -18.51 3.71 2.56
C TYR A 223 -19.47 2.52 2.62
N HIS A 224 -19.88 2.10 3.82
CA HIS A 224 -20.71 0.91 4.02
C HIS A 224 -22.21 1.16 3.88
N TYR A 225 -22.67 2.39 4.15
CA TYR A 225 -24.09 2.77 4.11
C TYR A 225 -24.31 4.09 3.34
N PRO A 226 -23.85 4.18 2.07
CA PRO A 226 -24.09 5.36 1.25
C PRO A 226 -25.59 5.54 1.01
N ASP A 227 -26.04 6.79 0.90
CA ASP A 227 -27.42 7.10 0.51
C ASP A 227 -27.67 6.59 -0.92
N PRO A 228 -28.55 5.59 -1.13
CA PRO A 228 -28.74 4.94 -2.42
C PRO A 228 -29.38 5.85 -3.48
N GLU A 229 -30.04 6.94 -3.07
CA GLU A 229 -30.55 7.95 -3.99
C GLU A 229 -29.42 8.86 -4.53
N LYS A 230 -28.32 8.99 -3.78
CA LYS A 230 -27.23 9.94 -4.07
C LYS A 230 -25.95 9.28 -4.54
N ALA A 231 -25.71 8.03 -4.17
CA ALA A 231 -24.49 7.31 -4.47
C ALA A 231 -24.75 5.83 -4.78
N CYS A 232 -23.94 5.32 -5.69
CA CYS A 232 -23.91 3.90 -6.05
C CYS A 232 -22.66 3.25 -5.47
N ASN A 233 -22.75 1.99 -5.05
CA ASN A 233 -21.56 1.19 -4.78
C ASN A 233 -21.04 0.63 -6.11
N TRP A 234 -19.79 0.96 -6.45
CA TRP A 234 -19.15 0.59 -7.71
C TRP A 234 -18.21 -0.61 -7.60
N GLY A 235 -18.28 -1.34 -6.48
CA GLY A 235 -17.50 -2.57 -6.28
C GLY A 235 -17.94 -3.63 -7.29
N ILE A 236 -16.96 -4.27 -7.93
CA ILE A 236 -17.19 -5.35 -8.90
C ILE A 236 -16.65 -6.63 -8.29
N PRO A 237 -17.47 -7.69 -8.14
CA PRO A 237 -17.01 -8.96 -7.60
C PRO A 237 -15.77 -9.46 -8.34
N ILE A 238 -14.78 -9.96 -7.60
CA ILE A 238 -13.60 -10.57 -8.21
C ILE A 238 -13.90 -12.01 -8.62
N ASP A 239 -13.17 -12.48 -9.63
CA ASP A 239 -13.08 -13.90 -9.91
C ASP A 239 -12.05 -14.54 -8.96
N ARG A 240 -12.49 -15.53 -8.17
CA ARG A 240 -11.65 -16.18 -7.16
C ARG A 240 -10.59 -17.11 -7.74
N SER A 241 -10.80 -17.65 -8.94
CA SER A 241 -9.79 -18.45 -9.63
C SER A 241 -8.62 -17.55 -10.04
N VAL A 242 -8.92 -16.39 -10.64
CA VAL A 242 -7.91 -15.40 -11.01
C VAL A 242 -7.14 -14.88 -9.80
N LEU A 243 -7.82 -14.64 -8.67
CA LEU A 243 -7.16 -14.33 -7.39
C LEU A 243 -6.17 -15.44 -6.99
N THR A 244 -6.62 -16.70 -6.97
CA THR A 244 -5.80 -17.85 -6.59
C THR A 244 -4.56 -17.98 -7.48
N GLU A 245 -4.73 -17.81 -8.81
CA GLU A 245 -3.61 -17.83 -9.75
C GLU A 245 -2.58 -16.73 -9.44
N MET A 246 -3.03 -15.51 -9.15
CA MET A 246 -2.14 -14.38 -8.84
C MET A 246 -1.46 -14.49 -7.48
N GLU A 247 -2.09 -15.13 -6.50
CA GLU A 247 -1.52 -15.32 -5.17
C GLU A 247 -0.53 -16.48 -5.10
N ARG A 248 -0.66 -17.48 -5.98
CA ARG A 248 0.13 -18.71 -5.94
C ARG A 248 1.66 -18.45 -5.94
N PRO A 249 2.23 -17.62 -6.84
CA PRO A 249 3.67 -17.34 -6.84
C PRO A 249 4.14 -16.54 -5.61
N LEU A 250 3.20 -15.94 -4.88
CA LEU A 250 3.46 -15.09 -3.71
C LEU A 250 3.26 -15.85 -2.38
N SER A 251 2.90 -17.13 -2.41
CA SER A 251 2.52 -17.91 -1.23
C SER A 251 3.62 -17.95 -0.16
N ASP A 252 4.87 -18.17 -0.57
CA ASP A 252 6.03 -18.25 0.34
C ASP A 252 6.55 -16.87 0.82
N ILE A 253 6.08 -15.78 0.22
CA ILE A 253 6.52 -14.44 0.57
C ILE A 253 5.72 -13.93 1.77
N ASP A 254 6.25 -14.04 2.98
CA ASP A 254 5.63 -13.40 4.13
C ASP A 254 6.01 -11.92 4.20
N ILE A 255 5.01 -11.05 4.05
CA ILE A 255 5.15 -9.60 4.19
C ILE A 255 4.87 -9.11 5.61
N SER A 256 4.34 -9.95 6.50
CA SER A 256 3.84 -9.56 7.82
C SER A 256 4.93 -9.42 8.89
N THR A 257 6.10 -10.01 8.68
CA THR A 257 7.25 -9.93 9.58
C THR A 257 8.56 -9.84 8.79
N CYS A 258 9.50 -9.07 9.31
CA CYS A 258 10.89 -9.04 8.85
C CYS A 258 11.83 -9.84 9.76
N LEU A 259 11.35 -10.30 10.91
CA LEU A 259 12.12 -11.14 11.82
C LEU A 259 11.70 -12.58 11.63
N GLU A 260 12.68 -13.48 11.46
CA GLU A 260 12.42 -14.91 11.47
C GLU A 260 11.78 -15.33 12.81
N PRO A 261 10.93 -16.37 12.82
CA PRO A 261 10.20 -16.79 14.03
C PRO A 261 11.11 -17.01 15.24
N GLU A 262 12.28 -17.63 15.06
CA GLU A 262 13.27 -17.88 16.11
C GLU A 262 13.88 -16.57 16.64
N THR A 263 14.19 -15.63 15.74
CA THR A 263 14.72 -14.31 16.10
C THR A 263 13.68 -13.52 16.89
N LYS A 264 12.42 -13.51 16.43
CA LYS A 264 11.32 -12.82 17.11
C LYS A 264 11.08 -13.44 18.50
N HIS A 265 11.09 -14.76 18.61
CA HIS A 265 10.93 -15.46 19.88
C HIS A 265 12.06 -15.13 20.86
N TRP A 266 13.32 -15.19 20.42
CA TRP A 266 14.48 -14.87 21.24
C TRP A 266 14.43 -13.42 21.74
N CYS A 267 14.15 -12.46 20.85
CA CYS A 267 14.04 -11.04 21.25
C CYS A 267 12.92 -10.83 22.27
N SER A 268 11.77 -11.48 22.07
CA SER A 268 10.63 -11.38 22.98
C SER A 268 10.97 -11.88 24.39
N GLN A 269 11.68 -13.01 24.50
CA GLN A 269 12.12 -13.54 25.80
C GLN A 269 13.02 -12.54 26.54
N ILE A 270 14.02 -11.99 25.85
CA ILE A 270 14.95 -11.01 26.42
C ILE A 270 14.22 -9.72 26.84
N LEU A 271 13.25 -9.26 26.04
CA LEU A 271 12.44 -8.10 26.37
C LEU A 271 11.55 -8.34 27.61
N SER A 272 10.89 -9.50 27.69
CA SER A 272 10.10 -9.87 28.87
C SER A 272 10.95 -9.92 30.14
N GLU A 273 12.17 -10.45 30.08
CA GLU A 273 13.12 -10.44 31.21
C GLU A 273 13.50 -9.02 31.68
N MET A 274 13.47 -8.04 30.77
CA MET A 274 13.73 -6.63 31.09
C MET A 274 12.50 -5.90 31.66
N GLY A 275 11.33 -6.53 31.70
CA GLY A 275 10.06 -5.90 32.08
C GLY A 275 9.48 -4.99 30.99
N TYR A 276 9.73 -5.31 29.72
CA TYR A 276 9.18 -4.57 28.57
C TYR A 276 7.66 -4.61 28.53
N ASP A 277 7.08 -5.80 28.74
CA ASP A 277 5.64 -6.04 28.66
C ASP A 277 4.86 -5.17 29.66
N ASP A 278 5.39 -4.96 30.86
CA ASP A 278 4.77 -4.10 31.88
C ASP A 278 4.69 -2.63 31.44
N VAL A 279 5.65 -2.17 30.64
CA VAL A 279 5.67 -0.79 30.12
C VAL A 279 4.73 -0.65 28.93
N VAL A 280 4.74 -1.61 28.01
CA VAL A 280 3.83 -1.61 26.84
C VAL A 280 2.37 -1.67 27.29
N LEU A 281 2.04 -2.52 28.26
CA LEU A 281 0.68 -2.66 28.80
C LEU A 281 0.25 -1.48 29.69
N GLY A 282 1.16 -0.54 29.98
CA GLY A 282 0.90 0.59 30.87
C GLY A 282 0.79 0.24 32.35
N SER A 283 1.14 -1.00 32.73
CA SER A 283 1.19 -1.48 34.13
C SER A 283 2.31 -0.81 34.93
N HIS A 284 3.37 -0.38 34.25
CA HIS A 284 4.51 0.31 34.85
C HIS A 284 4.91 1.54 34.01
N GLN A 285 5.17 2.68 34.65
CA GLN A 285 5.65 3.88 33.96
C GLN A 285 7.18 3.90 33.89
N ASP A 286 7.73 4.10 32.69
CA ASP A 286 9.17 4.28 32.53
C ASP A 286 9.63 5.63 33.13
N PRO A 287 10.83 5.70 33.73
CA PRO A 287 11.41 6.97 34.17
C PRO A 287 11.60 8.00 33.05
N ASP A 288 12.00 7.58 31.84
CA ASP A 288 12.04 8.44 30.67
C ASP A 288 10.65 8.51 30.03
N LYS A 289 9.84 9.44 30.50
CA LYS A 289 8.46 9.64 30.01
C LYS A 289 8.39 10.02 28.54
N LEU A 290 9.44 10.65 28.00
CA LEU A 290 9.48 11.06 26.61
C LEU A 290 9.92 9.90 25.72
N ARG A 291 10.77 9.01 26.25
CA ARG A 291 11.29 7.86 25.51
C ARG A 291 11.22 6.55 26.30
N PRO A 292 10.01 6.07 26.63
CA PRO A 292 9.81 4.95 27.54
C PRO A 292 10.41 3.64 27.01
N PHE A 293 10.60 3.52 25.70
CA PHE A 293 11.08 2.30 25.05
C PHE A 293 12.58 2.32 24.71
N LYS A 294 13.24 3.50 24.76
CA LYS A 294 14.65 3.67 24.38
C LYS A 294 15.57 2.74 25.15
N ARG A 295 15.36 2.60 26.46
CA ARG A 295 16.20 1.73 27.31
C ARG A 295 16.13 0.26 26.91
N PHE A 296 14.96 -0.21 26.46
CA PHE A 296 14.75 -1.59 26.07
C PHE A 296 15.41 -1.87 24.73
N TYR A 297 15.24 -0.95 23.78
CA TYR A 297 15.91 -0.99 22.49
C TYR A 297 17.44 -1.04 22.62
N ILE A 298 18.06 -0.12 23.37
CA ILE A 298 19.52 -0.10 23.55
C ILE A 298 20.01 -1.38 24.22
N ARG A 299 19.35 -1.82 25.29
CA ARG A 299 19.74 -3.05 25.99
C ARG A 299 19.55 -4.31 25.14
N LEU A 300 18.48 -4.37 24.35
CA LEU A 300 18.25 -5.50 23.45
C LEU A 300 19.35 -5.54 22.38
N ARG A 301 19.70 -4.40 21.77
CA ARG A 301 20.82 -4.30 20.83
C ARG A 301 22.12 -4.82 21.44
N ASP A 302 22.47 -4.37 22.65
CA ASP A 302 23.69 -4.83 23.33
C ASP A 302 23.68 -6.35 23.55
N ARG A 303 22.51 -6.93 23.85
CA ARG A 303 22.34 -8.39 23.97
C ARG A 303 22.47 -9.11 22.64
N ILE A 304 21.96 -8.53 21.55
CA ILE A 304 22.11 -9.08 20.20
C ILE A 304 23.59 -9.10 19.81
N ILE A 305 24.32 -8.00 20.04
CA ILE A 305 25.78 -7.92 19.78
C ILE A 305 26.52 -9.03 20.54
N GLN A 306 26.27 -9.16 21.85
CA GLN A 306 26.89 -10.23 22.66
C GLN A 306 26.53 -11.63 22.17
N HIS A 307 25.28 -11.83 21.72
CA HIS A 307 24.82 -13.11 21.19
C HIS A 307 25.56 -13.45 19.88
N PHE A 308 25.71 -12.50 18.97
CA PHE A 308 26.50 -12.66 17.75
C PHE A 308 27.98 -12.95 18.03
N GLU A 309 28.60 -12.22 18.96
CA GLU A 309 30.00 -12.48 19.37
C GLU A 309 30.18 -13.88 19.99
N SER A 310 29.15 -14.39 20.66
CA SER A 310 29.19 -15.73 21.28
C SER A 310 29.06 -16.88 20.28
N GLY A 311 28.49 -16.63 19.09
CA GLY A 311 28.20 -17.66 18.08
C GLY A 311 27.16 -18.70 18.49
N GLN A 312 26.34 -18.42 19.52
CA GLN A 312 25.29 -19.33 20.00
C GLN A 312 24.08 -19.36 19.06
N GLN A 313 23.32 -20.46 19.14
CA GLN A 313 22.03 -20.57 18.45
C GLN A 313 20.91 -19.91 19.28
N PRO A 314 19.83 -19.41 18.65
CA PRO A 314 19.62 -19.36 17.20
C PRO A 314 20.49 -18.28 16.53
N MET A 315 20.82 -18.49 15.26
CA MET A 315 21.38 -17.40 14.44
C MET A 315 20.29 -16.35 14.22
N LEU A 316 20.42 -15.20 14.89
CA LEU A 316 19.47 -14.10 14.74
C LEU A 316 19.60 -13.50 13.34
N SER A 317 18.47 -13.23 12.73
CA SER A 317 18.39 -12.85 11.34
C SER A 317 17.26 -11.85 11.10
N TYR A 318 17.52 -10.96 10.15
CA TYR A 318 16.57 -10.05 9.56
C TYR A 318 16.32 -10.48 8.13
N ARG A 319 15.06 -10.80 7.82
CA ARG A 319 14.61 -11.14 6.47
C ARG A 319 14.58 -9.86 5.66
N LYS A 320 15.43 -9.78 4.64
CA LYS A 320 15.32 -8.73 3.63
C LYS A 320 14.07 -9.02 2.80
N ALA A 321 13.28 -8.00 2.56
CA ALA A 321 12.08 -8.15 1.77
C ALA A 321 12.41 -8.50 0.32
N PRO A 322 11.45 -9.09 -0.41
CA PRO A 322 11.58 -9.25 -1.85
C PRO A 322 11.64 -7.87 -2.50
N THR A 323 12.77 -7.55 -3.12
CA THR A 323 13.00 -6.30 -3.85
C THR A 323 12.65 -6.39 -5.34
N GLY A 324 12.02 -7.50 -5.74
CA GLY A 324 11.70 -7.81 -7.12
C GLY A 324 10.51 -7.03 -7.68
N GLY A 325 10.59 -6.74 -8.99
CA GLY A 325 9.52 -6.15 -9.79
C GLY A 325 8.80 -7.19 -10.65
N VAL A 326 8.39 -6.79 -11.85
CA VAL A 326 7.71 -7.66 -12.83
C VAL A 326 8.53 -8.91 -13.16
N SER A 327 9.84 -8.77 -13.40
CA SER A 327 10.74 -9.89 -13.74
C SER A 327 10.85 -10.93 -12.61
N GLU A 328 10.85 -10.49 -11.34
CA GLU A 328 10.87 -11.43 -10.21
C GLU A 328 9.54 -12.18 -10.12
N TYR A 329 8.42 -11.48 -10.30
CA TYR A 329 7.10 -12.13 -10.32
C TYR A 329 7.01 -13.18 -11.43
N GLN A 330 7.49 -12.87 -12.64
CA GLN A 330 7.57 -13.83 -13.75
C GLN A 330 8.42 -15.04 -13.39
N SER A 331 9.58 -14.83 -12.79
CA SER A 331 10.47 -15.91 -12.34
C SER A 331 9.80 -16.80 -11.28
N LEU A 332 9.03 -16.21 -10.36
CA LEU A 332 8.27 -16.95 -9.34
C LEU A 332 7.13 -17.75 -9.97
N LEU A 333 6.44 -17.16 -10.96
CA LEU A 333 5.37 -17.82 -11.70
C LEU A 333 5.90 -19.04 -12.46
N GLU A 334 7.00 -18.88 -13.22
CA GLU A 334 7.64 -19.99 -13.96
C GLU A 334 8.07 -21.14 -13.04
N ARG A 335 8.68 -20.84 -11.88
CA ARG A 335 9.07 -21.88 -10.90
C ARG A 335 7.87 -22.63 -10.35
N THR A 336 6.78 -21.90 -10.11
CA THR A 336 5.55 -22.44 -9.54
C THR A 336 4.82 -23.32 -10.57
N ASP A 337 4.80 -22.90 -11.84
CA ASP A 337 4.24 -23.68 -12.94
C ASP A 337 5.05 -24.96 -13.20
N GLN A 338 6.38 -24.87 -13.17
CA GLN A 338 7.25 -26.05 -13.29
C GLN A 338 7.02 -27.05 -12.16
N ALA A 339 6.93 -26.59 -10.91
CA ALA A 339 6.65 -27.47 -9.77
C ALA A 339 5.29 -28.18 -9.91
N ARG A 340 4.28 -27.51 -10.50
CA ARG A 340 2.97 -28.09 -10.77
C ARG A 340 3.01 -29.14 -11.88
N GLU A 341 3.75 -28.90 -12.96
CA GLU A 341 3.96 -29.88 -14.03
C GLU A 341 4.66 -31.14 -13.49
N ASP A 342 5.66 -30.96 -12.64
CA ASP A 342 6.39 -32.05 -11.98
C ASP A 342 5.49 -32.88 -11.04
N GLU A 343 4.52 -32.25 -10.37
CA GLU A 343 3.54 -32.93 -9.50
C GLU A 343 2.42 -33.64 -10.28
N LEU A 344 2.00 -33.12 -11.44
CA LEU A 344 0.91 -33.67 -12.24
C LEU A 344 1.33 -34.87 -13.11
N GLY A 345 2.61 -34.95 -13.49
CA GLY A 345 3.14 -36.00 -14.36
C GLY A 345 2.62 -35.92 -15.81
N ASP A 346 3.42 -36.41 -16.77
CA ASP A 346 3.16 -36.37 -18.23
C ASP A 346 1.73 -36.83 -18.59
N GLY A 347 0.78 -35.90 -18.73
CA GLY A 347 -0.62 -36.26 -18.97
C GLY A 347 -1.55 -35.16 -19.49
N GLU A 348 -1.41 -33.91 -19.05
CA GLU A 348 -2.23 -32.81 -19.57
C GLU A 348 -1.37 -31.57 -19.88
N PRO A 349 -1.54 -30.93 -21.06
CA PRO A 349 -0.83 -29.70 -21.37
C PRO A 349 -1.27 -28.61 -20.38
N ALA A 350 -0.30 -27.89 -19.82
CA ALA A 350 -0.57 -26.74 -18.96
C ALA A 350 -1.50 -25.74 -19.68
N GLU A 351 -2.63 -25.40 -19.06
CA GLU A 351 -3.48 -24.31 -19.51
C GLU A 351 -2.64 -23.02 -19.67
N GLN A 352 -2.95 -22.21 -20.68
CA GLN A 352 -2.27 -20.93 -20.90
C GLN A 352 -2.36 -20.06 -19.64
N PRO A 353 -1.31 -19.30 -19.29
CA PRO A 353 -1.31 -18.51 -18.07
C PRO A 353 -2.48 -17.52 -18.09
N LEU A 354 -3.27 -17.52 -17.02
CA LEU A 354 -4.47 -16.69 -16.88
C LEU A 354 -4.15 -15.21 -16.59
N ILE A 355 -2.86 -14.87 -16.44
CA ILE A 355 -2.37 -13.61 -15.90
C ILE A 355 -1.66 -12.82 -17.00
N GLU A 356 -2.27 -11.71 -17.41
CA GLU A 356 -1.67 -10.75 -18.33
C GLU A 356 -0.80 -9.74 -17.58
N LEU A 357 0.50 -9.68 -17.94
CA LEU A 357 1.48 -8.76 -17.34
C LEU A 357 1.90 -7.63 -18.28
N GLY A 358 1.64 -7.76 -19.58
CA GLY A 358 2.00 -6.78 -20.61
C GLY A 358 0.78 -6.01 -21.13
N ALA A 359 0.88 -4.69 -21.22
CA ALA A 359 -0.09 -3.88 -21.94
C ALA A 359 0.59 -3.31 -23.20
N GLU A 360 0.52 -4.02 -24.32
CA GLU A 360 0.74 -3.39 -25.62
C GLU A 360 -0.43 -2.44 -25.86
N ASP A 361 -0.18 -1.13 -25.91
CA ASP A 361 -1.12 -0.24 -26.55
C ASP A 361 -1.09 -0.50 -28.06
N GLU A 362 -2.22 -0.27 -28.75
CA GLU A 362 -2.31 -0.38 -30.21
C GLU A 362 -1.38 0.62 -30.96
N GLU A 363 -0.54 1.35 -30.23
CA GLU A 363 0.48 2.29 -30.71
C GLU A 363 1.93 1.80 -30.46
N GLY A 364 2.14 0.72 -29.70
CA GLY A 364 3.43 0.04 -29.57
C GLY A 364 4.49 0.76 -28.75
N ASP A 365 4.11 1.56 -27.76
CA ASP A 365 5.05 2.22 -26.85
C ASP A 365 5.16 1.42 -25.55
N ASP A 366 6.30 0.74 -25.38
CA ASP A 366 6.68 0.09 -24.13
C ASP A 366 6.66 1.10 -22.97
N ILE A 367 6.08 0.71 -21.83
CA ILE A 367 6.10 1.49 -20.58
C ILE A 367 7.50 1.45 -19.91
N GLU A 368 8.54 1.08 -20.66
CA GLU A 368 9.93 1.25 -20.23
C GLU A 368 10.59 2.40 -20.99
N GLY A 369 10.78 3.52 -20.28
CA GLY A 369 11.78 4.52 -20.64
C GLY A 369 11.30 5.67 -21.52
N ILE A 370 10.66 6.67 -20.91
CA ILE A 370 10.83 8.05 -21.39
C ILE A 370 11.89 8.68 -20.49
N SER A 371 13.13 8.64 -20.98
CA SER A 371 14.25 9.38 -20.43
C SER A 371 14.00 10.88 -20.50
N ASP A 372 14.40 11.55 -19.43
CA ASP A 372 14.44 12.99 -19.26
C ASP A 372 15.47 13.61 -20.22
N GLU A 373 14.99 14.20 -21.32
CA GLU A 373 15.67 15.27 -22.06
C GLU A 373 14.60 16.35 -22.30
N GLY A 374 14.73 17.60 -21.94
CA GLY A 374 15.88 18.39 -21.56
C GLY A 374 15.57 19.82 -21.99
N GLU A 375 15.23 20.64 -21.00
CA GLU A 375 15.47 22.09 -20.93
C GLU A 375 14.98 23.01 -22.07
N ASP A 376 13.94 23.78 -21.70
CA ASP A 376 13.73 25.15 -22.17
C ASP A 376 15.04 25.96 -22.12
N SER A 377 15.47 26.48 -23.26
CA SER A 377 16.33 27.67 -23.30
C SER A 377 15.72 28.72 -24.23
N ASP A 378 14.88 29.54 -23.63
CA ASP A 378 14.55 30.86 -24.15
C ASP A 378 15.75 31.78 -23.88
N SER A 379 16.44 32.23 -24.94
CA SER A 379 17.35 33.37 -24.85
C SER A 379 17.19 34.26 -26.08
N SER A 380 16.64 35.44 -25.81
CA SER A 380 16.68 36.61 -26.66
C SER A 380 18.12 37.05 -26.96
N ASN A 381 18.44 37.30 -28.23
CA ASN A 381 19.13 38.53 -28.69
C ASN A 381 19.44 38.50 -30.19
N GLY A 382 19.26 39.65 -30.85
CA GLY A 382 20.19 40.12 -31.88
C GLY A 382 19.67 40.21 -33.32
N GLU A 383 19.43 41.44 -33.74
CA GLU A 383 19.24 41.94 -35.12
C GLU A 383 20.22 41.35 -36.15
N ILE A 384 19.81 41.30 -37.43
CA ILE A 384 20.37 42.09 -38.56
C ILE A 384 19.74 41.63 -39.89
N GLN A 385 19.36 42.65 -40.69
CA GLN A 385 18.88 42.72 -42.08
C GLN A 385 17.42 42.42 -42.41
#